data_AF-A0A962WXI9-F1
#
_entry.id   AF-A0A962WXI9-F1
#
_cell.length_a   1.000
_cell.length_b   1.000
_cell.length_c   1.000
_cell.angle_alpha   90.00
_cell.angle_beta   90.00
_cell.angle_gamma   90.00
#
_symmetry.space_group_name_H-M   'P 1'
#
loop_
_entity.id
_entity.type
_entity.pdbx_description
1 polymer ?
#
loop_
_entity_poly.entity_id
_entity_poly.type
_entity_poly.pdbx_seq_one_letter_code
_entity_poly.pdbx_strand_id
1 'polypeptide(L)'
;AFRKNAIEEFQVIKFANKGSSSHTANMKLPDGRLLANAKEFIHSLPCFGIVERFNESIDLFERALPAEFPRIKFEKSVRANSLQDPSLSLDEKYEAVHQELGDELFQQVILRNQMDIKLYHYALGLFDRALG
;
A
#
# COMPACT_ATOMS: atom_id res chain seq x y z
N ALA A 1 -5.97 -3.06 -21.63
CA ALA A 1 -5.92 -1.61 -21.94
C ALA A 1 -4.52 -1.09 -21.59
N PHE A 2 -3.93 -0.22 -22.40
CA PHE A 2 -2.66 0.44 -22.03
C PHE A 2 -2.93 1.43 -20.89
N ARG A 3 -2.31 1.21 -19.72
CA ARG A 3 -2.42 2.10 -18.56
C ARG A 3 -1.69 3.40 -18.90
N LYS A 4 -2.42 4.52 -18.93
CA LYS A 4 -1.93 5.80 -19.47
C LYS A 4 -1.40 6.77 -18.42
N ASN A 5 -1.69 6.55 -17.13
CA ASN A 5 -1.47 7.56 -16.10
C ASN A 5 -0.67 7.04 -14.90
N ALA A 6 0.11 7.93 -14.27
CA ALA A 6 1.01 7.62 -13.15
C ALA A 6 0.31 7.24 -11.82
N ILE A 7 -1.02 7.30 -11.77
CA ILE A 7 -1.82 7.17 -10.54
C ILE A 7 -2.68 5.89 -10.55
N GLU A 8 -2.69 5.13 -11.66
CA GLU A 8 -3.52 3.93 -11.79
C GLU A 8 -2.75 2.68 -11.38
N GLU A 9 -3.29 1.92 -10.41
CA GLU A 9 -2.75 0.63 -9.96
C GLU A 9 -1.28 0.72 -9.53
N PHE A 10 -0.93 1.83 -8.90
CA PHE A 10 0.44 2.21 -8.62
C PHE A 10 1.16 1.19 -7.75
N GLN A 11 0.55 0.75 -6.65
CA GLN A 11 1.19 -0.18 -5.72
C GLN A 11 1.40 -1.56 -6.35
N VAL A 12 0.39 -2.07 -7.05
CA VAL A 12 0.48 -3.33 -7.80
C VAL A 12 1.57 -3.26 -8.86
N ILE A 13 1.65 -2.16 -9.63
CA ILE A 13 2.70 -1.98 -10.64
C ILE A 13 4.09 -1.97 -9.99
N LYS A 14 4.26 -1.33 -8.83
CA LYS A 14 5.54 -1.23 -8.14
C LYS A 14 5.98 -2.57 -7.54
N PHE A 15 5.08 -3.24 -6.83
CA PHE A 15 5.37 -4.51 -6.16
C PHE A 15 5.39 -5.72 -7.07
N ALA A 16 4.78 -5.66 -8.26
CA ALA A 16 4.90 -6.74 -9.23
C ALA A 16 6.28 -6.80 -9.93
N ASN A 17 7.16 -5.81 -9.74
CA ASN A 17 8.47 -5.78 -10.40
C ASN A 17 9.43 -6.82 -9.78
N LYS A 18 9.91 -7.76 -10.59
CA LYS A 18 10.89 -8.80 -10.17
C LYS A 18 12.34 -8.51 -10.58
N GLY A 19 12.67 -7.29 -11.04
CA GLY A 19 14.04 -6.94 -11.46
C GLY A 19 14.24 -5.46 -11.81
N SER A 20 15.51 -5.02 -11.87
CA SER A 20 15.91 -3.65 -12.22
C SER A 20 15.68 -3.30 -13.69
N SER A 21 15.58 -4.32 -14.55
CA SER A 21 15.34 -4.19 -15.98
C SER A 21 13.83 -4.21 -16.28
N SER A 22 13.33 -3.01 -16.61
CA SER A 22 12.12 -2.75 -17.39
C SER A 22 10.79 -2.72 -16.62
N HIS A 23 10.48 -1.53 -16.08
CA HIS A 23 9.10 -1.09 -15.81
C HIS A 23 8.16 -1.38 -17.02
N THR A 24 8.71 -1.27 -18.23
CA THR A 24 8.07 -1.56 -19.51
C THR A 24 7.72 -3.03 -19.76
N ALA A 25 8.43 -4.00 -19.16
CA ALA A 25 8.16 -5.43 -19.34
C ALA A 25 6.94 -5.87 -18.52
N ASN A 26 6.78 -5.32 -17.31
CA ASN A 26 5.62 -5.61 -16.46
C ASN A 26 4.34 -4.97 -17.00
N MET A 27 4.41 -3.85 -17.73
CA MET A 27 3.22 -3.27 -18.39
C MET A 27 2.58 -4.17 -19.46
N LYS A 28 3.28 -5.22 -19.90
CA LYS A 28 2.76 -6.20 -20.87
C LYS A 28 2.09 -7.42 -20.21
N LEU A 29 2.26 -7.58 -18.89
CA LEU A 29 1.67 -8.71 -18.18
C LEU A 29 0.15 -8.52 -18.01
N PRO A 30 -0.64 -9.60 -18.07
CA PRO A 30 -2.05 -9.53 -17.71
C PRO A 30 -2.25 -9.04 -16.27
N ASP A 31 -3.31 -8.25 -16.06
CA ASP A 31 -3.69 -7.68 -14.75
C ASP A 31 -3.66 -8.70 -13.62
N GLY A 32 -4.26 -9.87 -13.82
CA GLY A 32 -4.27 -10.94 -12.82
C GLY A 32 -2.86 -11.44 -12.45
N ARG A 33 -1.91 -11.46 -13.41
CA ARG A 33 -0.54 -11.87 -13.14
C ARG A 33 0.24 -10.80 -12.37
N LEU A 34 -0.03 -9.53 -12.65
CA LEU A 34 0.56 -8.42 -11.91
C LEU A 34 0.11 -8.40 -10.46
N LEU A 35 -1.20 -8.54 -10.23
CA LEU A 35 -1.73 -8.64 -8.87
C LEU A 35 -1.16 -9.85 -8.13
N ALA A 36 -1.05 -11.02 -8.78
CA ALA A 36 -0.42 -12.20 -8.18
C ALA A 36 1.04 -11.95 -7.79
N ASN A 37 1.85 -11.38 -8.69
CA ASN A 37 3.24 -11.06 -8.41
C ASN A 37 3.37 -10.05 -7.25
N ALA A 38 2.50 -9.03 -7.19
CA ALA A 38 2.51 -8.06 -6.09
C ALA A 38 2.16 -8.71 -4.74
N LYS A 39 1.19 -9.62 -4.72
CA LYS A 39 0.83 -10.39 -3.53
C LYS A 39 1.97 -11.31 -3.07
N GLU A 40 2.63 -12.00 -4.00
CA GLU A 40 3.82 -12.81 -3.72
C GLU A 40 4.94 -11.97 -3.11
N PHE A 41 5.20 -10.78 -3.66
CA PHE A 41 6.20 -9.88 -3.15
C PHE A 41 5.91 -9.47 -1.70
N ILE A 42 4.71 -8.96 -1.40
CA ILE A 42 4.33 -8.57 -0.03
C ILE A 42 4.46 -9.76 0.93
N HIS A 43 4.02 -10.95 0.51
CA HIS A 43 4.13 -12.17 1.32
C HIS A 43 5.60 -12.58 1.59
N SER A 44 6.53 -12.22 0.71
CA SER A 44 7.96 -12.55 0.88
C SER A 44 8.70 -11.62 1.83
N LEU A 45 8.12 -10.47 2.18
CA LEU A 45 8.76 -9.50 3.07
C LEU A 45 8.75 -10.01 4.52
N PRO A 46 9.81 -9.77 5.30
CA PRO A 46 9.83 -10.12 6.72
C PRO A 46 8.77 -9.34 7.52
N CYS A 47 8.47 -8.11 7.08
CA CYS A 47 7.39 -7.27 7.59
C CYS A 47 7.09 -6.14 6.60
N PHE A 48 5.92 -5.52 6.74
CA PHE A 48 5.52 -4.29 6.05
C PHE A 48 4.56 -3.50 6.95
N GLY A 49 4.31 -2.23 6.61
CA GLY A 49 3.43 -1.34 7.38
C GLY A 49 2.14 -0.99 6.65
N ILE A 50 1.14 -0.57 7.42
CA ILE A 50 -0.12 0.03 6.96
C ILE A 50 -0.19 1.45 7.54
N VAL A 51 -0.45 2.44 6.69
CA VAL A 51 -0.37 3.88 7.06
C VAL A 51 -1.35 4.21 8.18
N GLU A 52 -2.58 3.71 8.07
CA GLU A 52 -3.67 3.89 9.02
C GLU A 52 -3.37 3.21 10.37
N ARG A 53 -2.47 2.22 10.36
CA ARG A 53 -2.07 1.40 11.51
C ARG A 53 -0.60 1.60 11.84
N PHE A 54 -0.17 2.87 11.84
CA PHE A 54 1.23 3.26 11.98
C PHE A 54 1.89 2.65 13.23
N ASN A 55 1.29 2.80 14.40
CA ASN A 55 1.88 2.31 15.66
C ASN A 55 2.08 0.78 15.64
N GLU A 56 1.06 0.04 15.18
CA GLU A 56 1.13 -1.42 15.04
C GLU A 56 2.18 -1.83 14.00
N SER A 57 2.35 -1.02 12.94
CA SER A 57 3.41 -1.23 11.95
C SER A 57 4.80 -1.07 12.58
N ILE A 58 4.99 -0.06 13.43
CA ILE A 58 6.24 0.10 14.19
C ILE A 58 6.49 -1.09 15.10
N ASP A 59 5.48 -1.62 15.78
CA ASP A 59 5.60 -2.82 16.62
C ASP A 59 6.04 -4.06 15.81
N LEU A 60 5.61 -4.18 14.56
CA LEU A 60 6.07 -5.24 13.66
C LEU A 60 7.53 -5.03 13.24
N PHE A 61 7.91 -3.80 12.87
CA PHE A 61 9.28 -3.47 12.49
C PHE A 61 10.27 -3.70 13.64
N GLU A 62 9.90 -3.33 14.88
CA GLU A 62 10.70 -3.57 16.09
C GLU A 62 10.94 -5.07 16.35
N ARG A 63 9.99 -5.94 15.98
CA ARG A 63 10.14 -7.39 16.13
C ARG A 63 10.97 -8.02 15.01
N ALA A 64 10.78 -7.57 13.77
CA ALA A 64 11.34 -8.23 12.59
C ALA A 64 12.77 -7.77 12.23
N LEU A 65 13.12 -6.52 12.51
CA LEU A 65 14.38 -5.93 12.02
C LEU A 65 15.63 -6.10 12.91
N PRO A 66 15.57 -6.35 14.24
CA PRO A 66 16.80 -6.44 15.05
C PRO A 66 17.79 -7.53 14.62
N ALA A 67 17.32 -8.59 13.97
CA ALA A 67 18.18 -9.66 13.46
C ALA A 67 19.20 -9.15 12.42
N GLU A 68 18.77 -8.24 11.55
CA GLU A 68 19.60 -7.66 10.48
C GLU A 68 20.13 -6.27 10.86
N PHE A 69 19.40 -5.54 11.71
CA PHE A 69 19.68 -4.15 12.09
C PHE A 69 19.61 -3.97 13.62
N PRO A 70 20.55 -4.53 14.39
CA PRO A 70 20.47 -4.60 15.86
C PRO A 70 20.51 -3.24 16.59
N ARG A 71 20.86 -2.16 15.89
CA ARG A 71 20.92 -0.80 16.46
C ARG A 71 19.73 0.07 16.05
N ILE A 72 18.80 -0.46 15.26
CA ILE A 72 17.62 0.30 14.86
C ILE A 72 16.72 0.55 16.07
N LYS A 73 16.28 1.79 16.24
CA LYS A 73 15.31 2.19 17.25
C LYS A 73 14.22 2.98 16.54
N PHE A 74 12.98 2.63 16.81
CA PHE A 74 11.84 3.33 16.25
C PHE A 74 11.26 4.26 17.30
N GLU A 75 11.06 5.52 16.91
CA GLU A 75 10.34 6.47 17.75
C GLU A 75 8.85 6.30 17.46
N LYS A 76 8.14 5.65 18.38
CA LYS A 76 6.68 5.67 18.39
C LYS A 76 6.23 7.11 18.63
N SER A 77 5.14 7.54 18.00
CA SER A 77 4.52 8.88 18.11
C SER A 77 5.03 10.03 17.24
N VAL A 78 6.06 9.84 16.40
CA VAL A 78 6.48 10.89 15.45
C VAL A 78 5.61 10.84 14.19
N ARG A 79 4.42 11.48 14.22
CA ARG A 79 3.65 11.80 13.01
C ARG A 79 4.15 13.11 12.38
N ALA A 80 5.45 13.20 12.09
CA ALA A 80 6.07 14.45 11.62
C ALA A 80 5.57 14.92 10.23
N ASN A 81 4.99 14.03 9.42
CA ASN A 81 4.58 14.30 8.03
C ASN A 81 3.11 13.90 7.76
N SER A 82 2.19 14.26 8.65
CA SER A 82 0.75 14.11 8.36
C SER A 82 0.27 15.32 7.57
N LEU A 83 0.19 15.21 6.23
CA LEU A 83 -0.48 16.23 5.41
C LEU A 83 -2.01 16.26 5.66
N GLN A 84 -2.56 15.21 6.27
CA GLN A 84 -3.97 15.11 6.62
C GLN A 84 -4.17 15.32 8.12
N ASP A 85 -5.29 15.92 8.49
CA ASP A 85 -5.67 16.11 9.88
C ASP A 85 -5.78 14.73 10.61
N PRO A 86 -4.98 14.49 11.66
CA PRO A 86 -5.02 13.24 12.41
C PRO A 86 -6.29 13.06 13.25
N SER A 87 -7.11 14.11 13.41
CA SER A 87 -8.39 14.05 14.13
C SER A 87 -9.52 13.46 13.31
N LEU A 88 -9.41 13.44 11.97
CA LEU A 88 -10.41 12.87 11.10
C LEU A 88 -10.33 11.36 11.08
N SER A 89 -11.49 10.72 11.28
CA SER A 89 -11.71 9.31 11.02
C SER A 89 -11.46 8.96 9.55
N LEU A 90 -11.30 7.67 9.28
CA LEU A 90 -11.12 7.18 7.91
C LEU A 90 -12.33 7.55 7.02
N ASP A 91 -13.55 7.47 7.58
CA ASP A 91 -14.78 7.79 6.89
C ASP A 91 -14.88 9.29 6.58
N GLU A 92 -14.47 10.16 7.50
CA GLU A 92 -14.41 11.60 7.26
C GLU A 92 -13.38 11.97 6.20
N LYS A 93 -12.23 11.28 6.17
CA LYS A 93 -11.23 11.47 5.10
C LYS A 93 -11.74 11.01 3.75
N TYR A 94 -12.44 9.87 3.72
CA TYR A 94 -13.10 9.37 2.53
C TYR A 94 -14.12 10.38 2.00
N GLU A 95 -14.97 10.89 2.88
CA GLU A 95 -16.02 11.84 2.52
C GLU A 95 -15.43 13.19 2.07
N ALA A 96 -14.36 13.67 2.71
CA ALA A 96 -13.66 14.87 2.28
C ALA A 96 -13.08 14.73 0.86
N VAL A 97 -12.44 13.58 0.56
CA VAL A 97 -11.93 13.29 -0.79
C VAL A 97 -13.05 13.13 -1.80
N HIS A 98 -14.17 12.50 -1.39
CA HIS A 98 -15.35 12.33 -2.23
C HIS A 98 -15.96 13.69 -2.60
N GLN A 99 -16.12 14.59 -1.63
CA GLN A 99 -16.65 15.94 -1.83
C GLN A 99 -15.71 16.82 -2.67
N GLU A 100 -14.40 16.69 -2.49
CA GLU A 100 -13.40 17.45 -3.26
C GLU A 100 -13.40 17.04 -4.75
N LEU A 101 -13.47 15.73 -5.03
CA LEU A 101 -13.38 15.21 -6.40
C LEU A 101 -14.74 15.20 -7.13
N GLY A 102 -15.84 15.08 -6.39
CA GLY A 102 -17.17 14.83 -6.91
C GLY A 102 -17.37 13.39 -7.39
N ASP A 103 -18.64 12.97 -7.44
CA ASP A 103 -19.04 11.57 -7.67
C ASP A 103 -18.41 10.94 -8.91
N GLU A 104 -18.43 11.64 -10.05
CA GLU A 104 -17.96 11.08 -11.32
C GLU A 104 -16.46 10.79 -11.30
N LEU A 105 -15.65 11.75 -10.86
CA LEU A 105 -14.20 11.59 -10.82
C LEU A 105 -13.81 10.58 -9.74
N PHE A 106 -14.49 10.61 -8.59
CA PHE A 106 -14.27 9.65 -7.53
C PHE A 106 -14.48 8.20 -8.02
N GLN A 107 -15.60 7.93 -8.70
CA GLN A 107 -15.86 6.61 -9.27
C GLN A 107 -14.81 6.21 -10.30
N GLN A 108 -14.32 7.15 -11.13
CA GLN A 108 -13.23 6.86 -12.05
C GLN A 108 -11.93 6.49 -11.32
N VAL A 109 -11.60 7.16 -10.22
CA VAL A 109 -10.41 6.84 -9.41
C VAL A 109 -10.53 5.43 -8.83
N ILE A 110 -11.68 5.07 -8.26
CA ILE A 110 -11.91 3.72 -7.71
C ILE A 110 -11.84 2.65 -8.81
N LEU A 111 -12.51 2.87 -9.94
CA LEU A 111 -12.52 1.93 -11.06
C LEU A 111 -11.12 1.67 -11.64
N ARG A 112 -10.25 2.68 -11.61
CA ARG A 112 -8.88 2.59 -12.12
C ARG A 112 -7.87 2.04 -11.12
N ASN A 113 -8.28 1.79 -9.87
CA ASN A 113 -7.41 1.30 -8.79
C ASN A 113 -7.96 0.02 -8.13
N GLN A 114 -8.74 -0.78 -8.87
CA GLN A 114 -9.36 -1.98 -8.34
C GLN A 114 -8.34 -3.04 -7.91
N MET A 115 -7.19 -3.14 -8.58
CA MET A 115 -6.15 -4.10 -8.17
C MET A 115 -5.41 -3.63 -6.93
N ASP A 116 -5.12 -2.34 -6.79
CA ASP A 116 -4.56 -1.75 -5.58
C ASP A 116 -5.50 -1.96 -4.39
N ILE A 117 -6.82 -1.76 -4.56
CA ILE A 117 -7.82 -2.07 -3.52
C ILE A 117 -7.77 -3.56 -3.14
N LYS A 118 -7.72 -4.46 -4.13
CA LYS A 118 -7.62 -5.92 -3.88
C LYS A 118 -6.30 -6.31 -3.21
N LEU A 119 -5.21 -5.63 -3.54
CA LEU A 119 -3.90 -5.84 -2.95
C LEU A 119 -3.89 -5.35 -1.49
N TYR A 120 -4.46 -4.17 -1.22
CA TYR A 120 -4.58 -3.59 0.10
C TYR A 120 -5.37 -4.51 1.05
N HIS A 121 -6.54 -5.01 0.63
CA HIS A 121 -7.29 -5.98 1.45
C HIS A 121 -6.52 -7.28 1.71
N TYR A 122 -5.76 -7.77 0.72
CA TYR A 122 -4.89 -8.93 0.91
C TYR A 122 -3.77 -8.64 1.91
N ALA A 123 -3.16 -7.45 1.83
CA ALA A 123 -2.12 -7.00 2.74
C ALA A 123 -2.66 -6.83 4.17
N LEU A 124 -3.87 -6.28 4.36
CA LEU A 124 -4.51 -6.20 5.67
C LEU A 124 -4.62 -7.58 6.33
N GLY A 125 -5.08 -8.60 5.58
CA GLY A 125 -5.17 -9.96 6.11
C GLY A 125 -3.81 -10.58 6.46
N LEU A 126 -2.73 -10.25 5.75
CA LEU A 126 -1.38 -10.65 6.12
C LEU A 126 -0.88 -9.91 7.37
N PHE A 127 -1.17 -8.62 7.45
CA PHE A 127 -0.78 -7.75 8.55
C PHE A 127 -1.44 -8.19 9.86
N ASP A 128 -2.74 -8.49 9.84
CA ASP A 128 -3.47 -9.03 10.99
C ASP A 128 -2.86 -10.33 11.51
N ARG A 129 -2.46 -11.23 10.59
CA ARG A 129 -1.79 -12.49 10.96
C ARG A 129 -0.39 -12.29 11.55
N ALA A 130 0.28 -11.19 11.23
CA ALA A 130 1.60 -10.88 11.80
C ALA A 130 1.49 -10.21 13.18
N LEU A 131 0.34 -9.58 13.47
CA LEU A 131 0.07 -8.97 14.76
C LEU A 131 -0.42 -9.97 15.81
N GLY A 132 -1.28 -10.91 15.42
CA GLY A 132 -1.73 -12.03 16.26
C GLY A 132 -0.62 -13.04 16.53
#